data_AF-S9XE01-F1
#
_entry.id   AF-S9XE01-F1
#
_cell.length_a   1.000
_cell.length_b   1.000
_cell.length_c   1.000
_cell.angle_alpha   90.00
_cell.angle_beta   90.00
_cell.angle_gamma   90.00
#
_symmetry.space_group_name_H-M   'P 1'
#
loop_
_entity.id
_entity.type
_entity.pdbx_description
1 polymer ?
#
loop_
_entity_poly.entity_id
_entity_poly.type
_entity_poly.pdbx_seq_one_letter_code
_entity_poly.pdbx_strand_id
1 'polypeptide(L)'
;MELRFTYAGNVTSLSFHEEDTIWSAKEKLSQEIGFSPDQIKLLYKGSLSNESKLQDVVKDKAKIMTIVNKNANLINETISQLNSPRKNVASSYALKPKKPRSSPKQASPYTFNQLHVLDYPFKDRALKYLERLRDDAGIQRIMNSHQWTVSLLTEMDPAEHTQHDSKTLGLNHNHGAHIELRLRTDQYDGFRDYKTVKSTLIHELSHNVHGEHDASFWELFRQLTNEADAADVMSKPGRYVSEQATYTPQIDEATDEDQRDHKRDLLLAAAERRKNAKN
;
A
#
# COMPACT_ATOMS: atom_id res chain seq x y z
N MET A 1 39.91 33.81 -28.94
CA MET A 1 39.90 32.99 -27.71
C MET A 1 39.63 31.54 -28.08
N GLU A 2 40.40 30.59 -27.55
CA GLU A 2 40.18 29.14 -27.76
C GLU A 2 39.47 28.54 -26.55
N LEU A 3 38.34 27.87 -26.74
CA LEU A 3 37.53 27.27 -25.67
C LEU A 3 37.35 25.77 -25.87
N ARG A 4 37.38 25.02 -24.76
CA ARG A 4 37.24 23.56 -24.76
C ARG A 4 35.91 23.15 -24.16
N PHE A 5 35.03 22.58 -24.95
CA PHE A 5 33.73 22.08 -24.51
C PHE A 5 33.78 20.59 -24.27
N THR A 6 33.20 20.13 -23.15
CA THR A 6 33.13 18.70 -22.82
C THR A 6 31.68 18.24 -22.89
N TYR A 7 31.39 17.29 -23.78
CA TYR A 7 30.08 16.65 -23.91
C TYR A 7 30.24 15.13 -24.00
N ALA A 8 29.53 14.39 -23.14
CA ALA A 8 29.53 12.91 -23.13
C ALA A 8 30.94 12.24 -23.13
N GLY A 9 31.93 12.90 -22.51
CA GLY A 9 33.32 12.41 -22.45
C GLY A 9 34.23 12.89 -23.59
N ASN A 10 33.66 13.46 -24.65
CA ASN A 10 34.41 14.05 -25.77
C ASN A 10 34.72 15.52 -25.51
N VAL A 11 35.91 15.96 -25.92
CA VAL A 11 36.36 17.35 -25.81
C VAL A 11 36.44 17.97 -27.20
N THR A 12 35.62 19.00 -27.43
CA THR A 12 35.61 19.77 -28.68
C THR A 12 36.27 21.12 -28.42
N SER A 13 37.34 21.43 -29.14
CA SER A 13 37.98 22.76 -29.09
C SER A 13 37.42 23.63 -30.21
N LEU A 14 36.92 24.82 -29.87
CA LEU A 14 36.41 25.80 -30.83
C LEU A 14 37.05 27.17 -30.58
N SER A 15 37.33 27.87 -31.67
CA SER A 15 37.89 29.23 -31.65
C SER A 15 36.81 30.27 -31.86
N PHE A 16 36.82 31.31 -31.02
CA PHE A 16 35.86 32.42 -31.03
C PHE A 16 36.56 33.77 -31.13
N HIS A 17 35.86 34.74 -31.73
CA HIS A 17 36.27 36.14 -31.76
C HIS A 17 35.86 36.85 -30.46
N GLU A 18 36.49 38.00 -30.17
CA GLU A 18 36.32 38.73 -28.90
C GLU A 18 34.89 39.29 -28.69
N GLU A 19 34.16 39.50 -29.79
CA GLU A 19 32.76 39.99 -29.76
C GLU A 19 31.72 38.85 -29.78
N ASP A 20 32.13 37.57 -29.79
CA ASP A 20 31.21 36.45 -29.82
C ASP A 20 30.44 36.32 -28.48
N THR A 21 29.14 36.06 -28.57
CA THR A 21 28.25 35.86 -27.42
C THR A 21 28.10 34.39 -27.05
N ILE A 22 27.64 34.11 -25.83
CA ILE A 22 27.39 32.75 -25.35
C ILE A 22 26.35 32.05 -26.24
N TRP A 23 25.41 32.80 -26.84
CA TRP A 23 24.50 32.30 -27.86
C TRP A 23 25.23 31.82 -29.12
N SER A 24 26.13 32.64 -29.68
CA SER A 24 26.94 32.26 -30.85
C SER A 24 27.80 31.02 -30.59
N ALA A 25 28.27 30.83 -29.35
CA ALA A 25 28.95 29.60 -28.93
C ALA A 25 28.03 28.38 -28.89
N LYS A 26 26.78 28.53 -28.43
CA LYS A 26 25.78 27.46 -28.49
C LYS A 26 25.42 27.09 -29.92
N GLU A 27 25.32 28.05 -30.83
CA GLU A 27 25.07 27.80 -32.25
C GLU A 27 26.22 27.03 -32.90
N LYS A 28 27.47 27.43 -32.72
CA LYS A 28 28.61 26.67 -33.27
C LYS A 28 28.69 25.26 -32.69
N LEU A 29 28.42 25.11 -31.38
CA LEU A 29 28.35 23.78 -30.76
C LEU A 29 27.18 22.96 -31.30
N SER A 30 26.02 23.56 -31.53
CA SER A 30 24.82 22.88 -32.05
C SER A 30 25.08 22.13 -33.34
N GLN A 31 25.90 22.71 -34.22
CA GLN A 31 26.30 22.11 -35.50
C GLN A 31 27.22 20.90 -35.29
N GLU A 32 28.10 20.95 -34.29
CA GLU A 32 29.06 19.88 -34.01
C GLU A 32 28.42 18.70 -33.25
N ILE A 33 27.53 18.98 -32.29
CA ILE A 33 26.92 17.95 -31.43
C ILE A 33 25.54 17.48 -31.90
N GLY A 34 24.94 18.15 -32.89
CA GLY A 34 23.66 17.77 -33.51
C GLY A 34 22.41 18.04 -32.67
N PHE A 35 22.44 19.01 -31.75
CA PHE A 35 21.30 19.39 -30.89
C PHE A 35 20.97 20.87 -31.05
N SER A 36 19.70 21.26 -30.91
CA SER A 36 19.31 22.67 -31.06
C SER A 36 19.99 23.57 -30.00
N PRO A 37 20.40 24.82 -30.31
CA PRO A 37 21.03 25.73 -29.36
C PRO A 37 20.27 25.88 -28.02
N ASP A 38 18.93 25.81 -28.06
CA ASP A 38 18.06 25.89 -26.87
C ASP A 38 18.14 24.66 -25.97
N GLN A 39 18.50 23.51 -26.53
CA GLN A 39 18.68 22.27 -25.79
C GLN A 39 20.05 22.24 -25.08
N ILE A 40 20.94 23.18 -25.40
CA ILE A 40 22.32 23.21 -24.94
C ILE A 40 22.48 24.20 -23.78
N LYS A 41 22.88 23.67 -22.63
CA LYS A 41 23.26 24.46 -21.46
C LYS A 41 24.77 24.38 -21.23
N LEU A 42 25.42 25.54 -21.21
CA LEU A 42 26.86 25.67 -20.98
C LEU A 42 27.12 26.04 -19.52
N LEU A 43 28.08 25.37 -18.91
CA LEU A 43 28.45 25.54 -17.52
C LEU A 43 29.95 25.86 -17.39
N TYR A 44 30.25 27.02 -16.80
CA TYR A 44 31.60 27.44 -16.43
C TYR A 44 31.50 28.28 -15.15
N LYS A 45 31.98 27.72 -14.02
CA LYS A 45 31.83 28.32 -12.67
C LYS A 45 30.39 28.74 -12.31
N GLY A 46 29.39 28.11 -12.94
CA GLY A 46 27.98 28.49 -12.83
C GLY A 46 27.25 28.31 -14.16
N SER A 47 25.97 28.65 -14.17
CA SER A 47 25.16 28.69 -15.39
C SER A 47 25.48 29.95 -16.18
N LEU A 48 25.83 29.78 -17.46
CA LEU A 48 26.10 30.90 -18.36
C LEU A 48 24.80 31.42 -18.98
N SER A 49 24.59 32.74 -18.91
CA SER A 49 23.46 33.44 -19.53
C SER A 49 23.71 33.72 -21.01
N ASN A 50 22.68 33.65 -21.84
CA ASN A 50 22.81 33.73 -23.30
C ASN A 50 23.36 35.08 -23.81
N GLU A 51 23.09 36.16 -23.09
CA GLU A 51 23.38 37.55 -23.50
C GLU A 51 24.80 38.02 -23.14
N SER A 52 25.54 37.25 -22.35
CA SER A 52 26.88 37.65 -21.92
C SER A 52 27.93 37.39 -23.01
N LYS A 53 28.93 38.26 -23.11
CA LYS A 53 30.08 38.07 -24.01
C LYS A 53 30.99 36.96 -23.48
N LEU A 54 31.59 36.17 -24.38
CA LEU A 54 32.47 35.05 -23.99
C LEU A 54 33.66 35.53 -23.15
N GLN A 55 34.26 36.66 -23.53
CA GLN A 55 35.47 37.20 -22.89
C GLN A 55 35.26 37.66 -21.44
N ASP A 56 34.05 38.12 -21.11
CA ASP A 56 33.75 38.68 -19.78
C ASP A 56 33.51 37.58 -18.75
N VAL A 57 33.07 36.40 -19.21
CA VAL A 57 32.62 35.31 -18.33
C VAL A 57 33.57 34.11 -18.35
N VAL A 58 34.31 33.92 -19.43
CA VAL A 58 35.14 32.73 -19.65
C VAL A 58 36.60 33.12 -19.93
N LYS A 59 37.53 32.48 -19.21
CA LYS A 59 38.98 32.65 -19.46
C LYS A 59 39.43 31.90 -20.71
N ASP A 60 40.44 32.43 -21.39
CA ASP A 60 41.07 31.74 -22.53
C ASP A 60 41.55 30.33 -22.12
N LYS A 61 41.30 29.34 -22.98
CA LYS A 61 41.56 27.90 -22.76
C LYS A 61 40.76 27.25 -21.62
N ALA A 62 39.66 27.86 -21.18
CA ALA A 62 38.78 27.26 -20.18
C ALA A 62 38.11 25.96 -20.67
N LYS A 63 37.91 25.04 -19.73
CA LYS A 63 37.08 23.85 -19.91
C LYS A 63 35.64 24.17 -19.50
N ILE A 64 34.73 24.11 -20.47
CA ILE A 64 33.30 24.37 -20.32
C ILE A 64 32.56 23.03 -20.40
N MET A 65 31.65 22.79 -19.47
CA MET A 65 30.83 21.58 -19.49
C MET A 65 29.52 21.84 -20.24
N THR A 66 29.19 20.95 -21.17
CA THR A 66 28.00 21.05 -22.02
C THR A 66 26.97 20.01 -21.58
N ILE A 67 25.78 20.47 -21.20
CA ILE A 67 24.62 19.62 -20.87
C ILE A 67 23.58 19.78 -21.97
N VAL A 68 23.05 18.66 -22.46
CA VAL A 68 21.99 18.64 -23.47
C VAL A 68 20.70 18.12 -22.87
N ASN A 69 19.61 18.87 -22.99
CA ASN A 69 18.27 18.43 -22.63
C ASN A 69 17.57 17.80 -23.84
N LYS A 70 17.52 16.46 -23.87
CA LYS A 70 16.89 15.69 -24.94
C LYS A 70 15.35 15.76 -24.94
N ASN A 71 14.73 16.29 -23.88
CA ASN A 71 13.27 16.25 -23.68
C ASN A 71 12.55 17.56 -24.05
N ALA A 72 13.25 18.57 -24.59
CA ALA A 72 12.65 19.88 -24.86
C ALA A 72 11.52 19.84 -25.91
N ASN A 73 11.55 18.88 -26.84
CA ASN A 73 10.57 18.79 -27.93
C ASN A 73 9.19 18.26 -27.49
N LEU A 74 9.10 17.51 -26.37
CA LEU A 74 7.82 16.98 -25.88
C LEU A 74 6.84 18.09 -25.48
N ILE A 75 7.35 19.20 -24.97
CA ILE A 75 6.52 20.29 -24.44
C ILE A 75 5.87 21.07 -25.59
N ASN A 76 6.62 21.36 -26.65
CA ASN A 76 6.12 22.12 -27.81
C ASN A 76 5.17 21.28 -28.69
N GLU A 77 5.42 19.96 -28.82
CA GLU A 77 4.49 19.05 -29.49
C GLU A 77 3.15 18.97 -28.74
N THR A 78 3.18 18.90 -27.40
CA THR A 78 1.97 18.84 -26.58
C THR A 78 1.14 20.12 -26.68
N ILE A 79 1.77 21.29 -26.69
CA ILE A 79 1.09 22.58 -26.82
C ILE A 79 0.48 22.74 -28.22
N SER A 80 1.18 22.29 -29.26
CA SER A 80 0.67 22.34 -30.66
C SER A 80 -0.53 21.42 -30.88
N GLN A 81 -0.57 20.27 -30.18
CA GLN A 81 -1.71 19.34 -30.22
C GLN A 81 -2.96 19.90 -29.51
N LEU A 82 -2.80 20.79 -28.52
CA LEU A 82 -3.91 21.40 -27.78
C LEU A 82 -4.59 22.56 -28.53
N ASN A 83 -3.89 23.22 -29.45
CA ASN A 83 -4.37 24.42 -30.16
C ASN A 83 -4.96 24.15 -31.56
N SER A 84 -5.08 22.89 -32.00
CA SER A 84 -5.72 22.59 -33.27
C SER A 84 -7.26 22.51 -33.13
N PRO A 85 -8.05 23.22 -33.96
CA PRO A 85 -9.50 23.13 -33.93
C PRO A 85 -9.94 21.72 -34.32
N ARG A 86 -10.63 21.02 -33.40
CA ARG A 86 -11.08 19.63 -33.59
C ARG A 86 -12.01 19.54 -34.80
N LYS A 87 -11.50 18.98 -35.91
CA LYS A 87 -12.35 18.48 -37.00
C LYS A 87 -13.20 17.34 -36.45
N ASN A 88 -14.52 17.50 -36.47
CA ASN A 88 -15.47 16.42 -36.21
C ASN A 88 -15.37 15.40 -37.34
N VAL A 89 -14.41 14.49 -37.23
CA VAL A 89 -14.39 13.27 -38.03
C VAL A 89 -15.09 12.22 -37.19
N ALA A 90 -16.24 11.77 -37.67
CA ALA A 90 -16.98 10.65 -37.11
C ALA A 90 -16.08 9.42 -37.09
N SER A 91 -15.35 9.26 -35.99
CA SER A 91 -14.47 8.13 -35.79
C SER A 91 -15.30 7.01 -35.17
N SER A 92 -15.33 5.89 -35.88
CA SER A 92 -15.74 4.58 -35.40
C SER A 92 -14.79 4.07 -34.31
N TYR A 93 -14.69 4.82 -33.20
CA TYR A 93 -14.22 4.26 -31.96
C TYR A 93 -15.37 3.43 -31.40
N ALA A 94 -15.26 2.11 -31.53
CA ALA A 94 -16.01 1.21 -30.67
C ALA A 94 -15.73 1.64 -29.23
N LEU A 95 -16.73 2.23 -28.58
CA LEU A 95 -16.67 2.61 -27.18
C LEU A 95 -16.30 1.34 -26.41
N LYS A 96 -15.09 1.29 -25.83
CA LYS A 96 -14.79 0.26 -24.84
C LYS A 96 -15.90 0.33 -23.80
N PRO A 97 -16.60 -0.78 -23.50
CA PRO A 97 -17.72 -0.74 -22.58
C PRO A 97 -17.23 -0.11 -21.28
N LYS A 98 -17.91 0.96 -20.88
CA LYS A 98 -17.71 1.63 -19.60
C LYS A 98 -17.80 0.51 -18.56
N LYS A 99 -16.71 0.25 -17.80
CA LYS A 99 -16.75 -0.72 -16.69
C LYS A 99 -18.04 -0.46 -15.91
N PRO A 100 -18.87 -1.49 -15.64
CA PRO A 100 -20.08 -1.26 -14.88
C PRO A 100 -19.68 -0.54 -13.61
N ARG A 101 -20.21 0.67 -13.42
CA ARG A 101 -20.16 1.39 -12.16
C ARG A 101 -20.62 0.37 -11.13
N SER A 102 -19.73 -0.04 -10.22
CA SER A 102 -20.08 -1.04 -9.21
C SER A 102 -21.39 -0.58 -8.59
N SER A 103 -22.47 -1.30 -8.89
CA SER A 103 -23.74 -1.09 -8.22
C SER A 103 -23.42 -1.05 -6.73
N PRO A 104 -23.95 -0.09 -5.95
CA PRO A 104 -23.76 -0.12 -4.50
C PRO A 104 -24.13 -1.53 -4.04
N LYS A 105 -23.14 -2.26 -3.51
CA LYS A 105 -23.35 -3.61 -3.01
C LYS A 105 -24.53 -3.49 -2.05
N GLN A 106 -25.61 -4.23 -2.31
CA GLN A 106 -26.73 -4.29 -1.38
C GLN A 106 -26.13 -4.67 -0.02
N ALA A 107 -26.33 -3.81 0.99
CA ALA A 107 -25.81 -4.06 2.33
C ALA A 107 -26.38 -5.41 2.77
N SER A 108 -25.50 -6.38 3.01
CA SER A 108 -25.93 -7.68 3.49
C SER A 108 -26.58 -7.51 4.86
N PRO A 109 -27.71 -8.19 5.14
CA PRO A 109 -28.28 -8.19 6.49
C PRO A 109 -27.34 -8.83 7.52
N TYR A 110 -26.40 -9.65 7.05
CA TYR A 110 -25.41 -10.37 7.83
C TYR A 110 -24.18 -9.48 8.11
N THR A 111 -24.26 -8.70 9.18
CA THR A 111 -23.18 -7.81 9.64
C THR A 111 -23.25 -7.57 11.14
N PHE A 112 -22.39 -6.68 11.65
CA PHE A 112 -22.43 -6.16 13.02
C PHE A 112 -23.36 -4.94 13.05
N ASN A 113 -24.47 -5.02 13.79
CA ASN A 113 -25.47 -3.95 13.80
C ASN A 113 -25.00 -2.70 14.55
N GLN A 114 -24.31 -2.91 15.68
CA GLN A 114 -23.79 -1.83 16.52
C GLN A 114 -22.35 -2.08 16.91
N LEU A 115 -21.57 -1.00 16.97
CA LEU A 115 -20.18 -1.00 17.41
C LEU A 115 -20.08 -0.12 18.66
N HIS A 116 -19.47 -0.61 19.73
CA HIS A 116 -19.23 0.16 20.95
C HIS A 116 -17.78 0.05 21.39
N VAL A 117 -17.20 1.15 21.85
CA VAL A 117 -15.82 1.19 22.34
C VAL A 117 -15.80 1.73 23.76
N LEU A 118 -14.76 1.37 24.51
CA LEU A 118 -14.60 1.84 25.88
C LEU A 118 -14.07 3.29 25.88
N ASP A 119 -14.42 4.08 26.91
CA ASP A 119 -14.02 5.48 27.03
C ASP A 119 -12.59 5.61 27.58
N TYR A 120 -11.63 5.06 26.82
CA TYR A 120 -10.19 5.12 27.09
C TYR A 120 -9.48 6.09 26.13
N PRO A 121 -8.20 6.45 26.40
CA PRO A 121 -7.40 7.23 25.48
C PRO A 121 -7.41 6.65 24.05
N PHE A 122 -7.45 7.51 23.03
CA PHE A 122 -7.51 7.10 21.61
C PHE A 122 -8.76 6.29 21.21
N LYS A 123 -9.92 6.55 21.82
CA LYS A 123 -11.19 5.88 21.45
C LYS A 123 -11.55 5.96 19.97
N ASP A 124 -11.24 7.07 19.29
CA ASP A 124 -11.50 7.21 17.84
C ASP A 124 -10.71 6.18 17.02
N ARG A 125 -9.52 5.79 17.50
CA ARG A 125 -8.70 4.75 16.87
C ARG A 125 -9.30 3.36 17.10
N ALA A 126 -9.81 3.10 18.30
CA ALA A 126 -10.51 1.86 18.61
C ALA A 126 -11.77 1.70 17.75
N LEU A 127 -12.55 2.77 17.60
CA LEU A 127 -13.77 2.75 16.78
C LEU A 127 -13.45 2.46 15.32
N LYS A 128 -12.46 3.16 14.75
CA LYS A 128 -11.95 2.87 13.39
C LYS A 128 -11.44 1.45 13.23
N TYR A 129 -10.91 0.85 14.30
CA TYR A 129 -10.45 -0.53 14.31
C TYR A 129 -11.63 -1.50 14.17
N LEU A 130 -12.68 -1.31 14.98
CA LEU A 130 -13.90 -2.12 14.89
C LEU A 130 -14.62 -1.92 13.55
N GLU A 131 -14.70 -0.69 13.06
CA GLU A 131 -15.24 -0.39 11.73
C GLU A 131 -14.46 -1.14 10.65
N ARG A 132 -13.13 -1.13 10.73
CA ARG A 132 -12.28 -1.89 9.80
C ARG A 132 -12.53 -3.39 9.86
N LEU A 133 -12.76 -3.96 11.04
CA LEU A 133 -13.09 -5.39 11.20
C LEU A 133 -14.47 -5.72 10.61
N ARG A 134 -15.48 -4.87 10.84
CA ARG A 134 -16.82 -5.00 10.24
C ARG A 134 -16.75 -4.92 8.71
N ASP A 135 -15.93 -4.02 8.19
CA ASP A 135 -15.83 -3.72 6.76
C ASP A 135 -14.79 -4.60 6.04
N ASP A 136 -14.14 -5.53 6.74
CA ASP A 136 -13.19 -6.49 6.18
C ASP A 136 -13.90 -7.43 5.21
N ALA A 137 -13.41 -7.52 3.97
CA ALA A 137 -14.03 -8.36 2.94
C ALA A 137 -14.08 -9.84 3.33
N GLY A 138 -13.10 -10.32 4.11
CA GLY A 138 -13.07 -11.68 4.63
C GLY A 138 -14.15 -11.91 5.68
N ILE A 139 -14.27 -11.00 6.64
CA ILE A 139 -15.30 -11.08 7.70
C ILE A 139 -16.71 -10.96 7.11
N GLN A 140 -16.93 -10.01 6.19
CA GLN A 140 -18.21 -9.89 5.49
C GLN A 140 -18.54 -11.16 4.71
N ARG A 141 -17.54 -11.80 4.08
CA ARG A 141 -17.75 -13.03 3.33
C ARG A 141 -18.21 -14.16 4.25
N ILE A 142 -17.50 -14.43 5.35
CA ILE A 142 -17.87 -15.51 6.27
C ILE A 142 -19.25 -15.27 6.90
N MET A 143 -19.55 -14.04 7.31
CA MET A 143 -20.86 -13.71 7.88
C MET A 143 -21.98 -13.92 6.86
N ASN A 144 -21.75 -13.57 5.59
CA ASN A 144 -22.71 -13.81 4.52
C ASN A 144 -22.89 -15.31 4.20
N SER A 145 -21.79 -16.06 4.09
CA SER A 145 -21.82 -17.49 3.76
C SER A 145 -22.53 -18.30 4.85
N HIS A 146 -22.33 -17.93 6.13
CA HIS A 146 -22.93 -18.61 7.28
C HIS A 146 -24.21 -17.93 7.82
N GLN A 147 -24.67 -16.86 7.17
CA GLN A 147 -25.89 -16.12 7.53
C GLN A 147 -25.89 -15.60 8.99
N TRP A 148 -24.72 -15.21 9.50
CA TRP A 148 -24.58 -14.71 10.86
C TRP A 148 -24.85 -13.21 10.94
N THR A 149 -25.64 -12.82 11.93
CA THR A 149 -25.89 -11.42 12.29
C THR A 149 -25.51 -11.25 13.75
N VAL A 150 -24.63 -10.29 14.03
CA VAL A 150 -24.20 -10.00 15.40
C VAL A 150 -24.79 -8.66 15.81
N SER A 151 -25.52 -8.64 16.93
CA SER A 151 -26.22 -7.41 17.33
C SER A 151 -25.25 -6.34 17.82
N LEU A 152 -24.25 -6.75 18.60
CA LEU A 152 -23.31 -5.82 19.21
C LEU A 152 -21.88 -6.37 19.15
N LEU A 153 -20.95 -5.56 18.64
CA LEU A 153 -19.52 -5.81 18.71
C LEU A 153 -18.87 -4.72 19.57
N THR A 154 -18.24 -5.11 20.68
CA THR A 154 -17.64 -4.16 21.63
C THR A 154 -16.15 -4.38 21.84
N GLU A 155 -15.48 -3.32 22.25
CA GLU A 155 -14.14 -3.43 22.85
C GLU A 155 -14.25 -4.02 24.26
N MET A 156 -13.42 -5.02 24.54
CA MET A 156 -13.27 -5.67 25.85
C MET A 156 -12.24 -4.92 26.72
N ASP A 157 -12.49 -4.82 28.01
CA ASP A 157 -11.54 -4.21 28.95
C ASP A 157 -10.27 -5.08 29.05
N PRO A 158 -9.07 -4.53 28.79
CA PRO A 158 -7.81 -5.27 28.93
C PRO A 158 -7.50 -5.71 30.38
N ALA A 159 -8.14 -5.14 31.40
CA ALA A 159 -8.03 -5.58 32.79
C ALA A 159 -8.92 -6.78 33.11
N GLU A 160 -10.05 -6.93 32.43
CA GLU A 160 -11.01 -7.99 32.71
C GLU A 160 -10.61 -9.30 32.01
N HIS A 161 -10.86 -10.41 32.70
CA HIS A 161 -10.64 -11.79 32.23
C HIS A 161 -9.18 -12.18 31.89
N THR A 162 -8.19 -11.43 32.36
CA THR A 162 -6.80 -11.87 32.43
C THR A 162 -6.58 -12.73 33.67
N GLN A 163 -6.67 -14.06 33.53
CA GLN A 163 -6.06 -14.94 34.51
C GLN A 163 -4.57 -15.10 34.19
N HIS A 164 -3.75 -15.29 35.22
CA HIS A 164 -2.28 -15.34 35.14
C HIS A 164 -1.77 -16.45 34.18
N ASP A 165 -2.61 -17.45 33.86
CA ASP A 165 -2.32 -18.58 32.97
C ASP A 165 -3.14 -18.59 31.66
N SER A 166 -4.11 -17.70 31.47
CA SER A 166 -4.88 -17.63 30.22
C SER A 166 -5.37 -16.20 29.97
N LYS A 167 -4.77 -15.56 28.96
CA LYS A 167 -5.19 -14.24 28.49
C LYS A 167 -6.31 -14.41 27.47
N THR A 168 -7.56 -14.34 27.91
CA THR A 168 -8.72 -14.36 27.01
C THR A 168 -8.70 -13.09 26.14
N LEU A 169 -8.73 -13.27 24.82
CA LEU A 169 -8.62 -12.17 23.84
C LEU A 169 -9.97 -11.72 23.28
N GLY A 170 -11.02 -12.52 23.47
CA GLY A 170 -12.38 -12.22 23.04
C GLY A 170 -13.40 -13.08 23.79
N LEU A 171 -14.66 -12.65 23.73
CA LEU A 171 -15.79 -13.36 24.31
C LEU A 171 -16.98 -13.31 23.37
N ASN A 172 -17.72 -14.41 23.29
CA ASN A 172 -19.00 -14.48 22.61
C ASN A 172 -20.12 -14.78 23.61
N HIS A 173 -21.07 -13.85 23.74
CA HIS A 173 -22.26 -14.00 24.54
C HIS A 173 -23.46 -14.43 23.68
N ASN A 174 -24.14 -15.48 24.13
CA ASN A 174 -25.38 -15.98 23.53
C ASN A 174 -25.28 -16.25 22.02
N HIS A 175 -24.21 -16.94 21.59
CA HIS A 175 -24.02 -17.39 20.20
C HIS A 175 -24.14 -16.27 19.15
N GLY A 176 -23.51 -15.13 19.42
CA GLY A 176 -23.44 -14.00 18.50
C GLY A 176 -24.40 -12.87 18.80
N ALA A 177 -25.06 -12.86 19.97
CA ALA A 177 -25.81 -11.68 20.38
C ALA A 177 -24.85 -10.50 20.63
N HIS A 178 -23.76 -10.76 21.35
CA HIS A 178 -22.77 -9.75 21.72
C HIS A 178 -21.38 -10.39 21.70
N ILE A 179 -20.46 -9.81 20.92
CA ILE A 179 -19.07 -10.24 20.84
C ILE A 179 -18.18 -9.12 21.40
N GLU A 180 -17.24 -9.48 22.24
CA GLU A 180 -16.23 -8.56 22.80
C GLU A 180 -14.84 -8.94 22.29
N LEU A 181 -14.04 -7.93 21.93
CA LEU A 181 -12.66 -8.12 21.48
C LEU A 181 -11.70 -7.24 22.25
N ARG A 182 -10.60 -7.83 22.72
CA ARG A 182 -9.48 -7.09 23.30
C ARG A 182 -8.67 -6.44 22.19
N LEU A 183 -8.83 -5.12 22.03
CA LEU A 183 -8.10 -4.35 21.03
C LEU A 183 -6.75 -3.82 21.55
N ARG A 184 -6.65 -3.60 22.86
CA ARG A 184 -5.50 -2.93 23.50
C ARG A 184 -4.45 -3.91 24.00
N THR A 185 -3.22 -3.41 24.11
CA THR A 185 -2.16 -4.07 24.86
C THR A 185 -2.27 -3.73 26.35
N ASP A 186 -1.55 -4.47 27.18
CA ASP A 186 -1.61 -4.35 28.64
C ASP A 186 -1.11 -2.97 29.15
N GLN A 187 -0.48 -2.16 28.29
CA GLN A 187 -0.04 -0.78 28.58
C GLN A 187 -1.07 0.30 28.23
N TYR A 188 -2.29 -0.07 27.78
CA TYR A 188 -3.45 0.78 27.48
C TYR A 188 -3.27 1.84 26.36
N ASP A 189 -2.04 2.10 25.92
CA ASP A 189 -1.66 3.03 24.84
C ASP A 189 -1.45 2.34 23.49
N GLY A 190 -1.10 1.05 23.52
CA GLY A 190 -0.88 0.20 22.36
C GLY A 190 -2.13 -0.53 21.89
N PHE A 191 -2.18 -0.79 20.59
CA PHE A 191 -3.18 -1.64 19.95
C PHE A 191 -2.55 -2.94 19.48
N ARG A 192 -3.27 -4.04 19.61
CA ARG A 192 -2.87 -5.35 19.08
C ARG A 192 -2.81 -5.32 17.56
N ASP A 193 -2.04 -6.25 16.99
CA ASP A 193 -1.93 -6.37 15.55
C ASP A 193 -3.25 -6.84 14.93
N TYR A 194 -3.52 -6.34 13.73
CA TYR A 194 -4.80 -6.58 13.05
C TYR A 194 -5.06 -8.05 12.75
N LYS A 195 -3.99 -8.80 12.46
CA LYS A 195 -4.11 -10.21 12.08
C LYS A 195 -4.53 -11.06 13.27
N THR A 196 -3.94 -10.83 14.44
CA THR A 196 -4.30 -11.49 15.70
C THR A 196 -5.74 -11.15 16.09
N VAL A 197 -6.12 -9.87 16.08
CA VAL A 197 -7.51 -9.48 16.43
C VAL A 197 -8.53 -10.06 15.44
N LYS A 198 -8.21 -10.06 14.14
CA LYS A 198 -9.06 -10.71 13.11
C LYS A 198 -9.20 -12.21 13.37
N SER A 199 -8.11 -12.90 13.73
CA SER A 199 -8.14 -14.32 14.09
C SER A 199 -9.00 -14.57 15.34
N THR A 200 -8.89 -13.72 16.36
CA THR A 200 -9.75 -13.78 17.55
C THR A 200 -11.22 -13.57 17.17
N LEU A 201 -11.55 -12.62 16.30
CA LEU A 201 -12.92 -12.43 15.84
C LEU A 201 -13.49 -13.67 15.13
N ILE A 202 -12.69 -14.33 14.29
CA ILE A 202 -13.11 -15.58 13.62
C ILE A 202 -13.32 -16.71 14.65
N HIS A 203 -12.51 -16.74 15.70
CA HIS A 203 -12.66 -17.66 16.83
C HIS A 203 -13.99 -17.42 17.53
N GLU A 204 -14.29 -16.16 17.90
CA GLU A 204 -15.56 -15.81 18.52
C GLU A 204 -16.76 -16.13 17.61
N LEU A 205 -16.67 -15.87 16.31
CA LEU A 205 -17.73 -16.23 15.36
C LEU A 205 -17.95 -17.75 15.29
N SER A 206 -16.91 -18.57 15.47
CA SER A 206 -17.04 -20.03 15.53
C SER A 206 -17.88 -20.47 16.74
N HIS A 207 -17.85 -19.70 17.83
CA HIS A 207 -18.71 -19.93 19.00
C HIS A 207 -20.21 -19.69 18.75
N ASN A 208 -20.60 -19.12 17.60
CA ASN A 208 -22.01 -19.09 17.20
C ASN A 208 -22.59 -20.49 16.95
N VAL A 209 -21.74 -21.47 16.61
CA VAL A 209 -22.15 -22.85 16.32
C VAL A 209 -21.65 -23.83 17.38
N HIS A 210 -20.38 -23.71 17.77
CA HIS A 210 -19.73 -24.65 18.68
C HIS A 210 -19.28 -23.95 19.96
N GLY A 211 -19.89 -24.28 21.09
CA GLY A 211 -19.52 -23.69 22.38
C GLY A 211 -18.15 -24.16 22.89
N GLU A 212 -17.90 -25.46 22.87
CA GLU A 212 -16.64 -26.03 23.35
C GLU A 212 -15.55 -26.10 22.28
N HIS A 213 -14.28 -26.10 22.70
CA HIS A 213 -13.10 -26.19 21.84
C HIS A 213 -12.82 -27.63 21.38
N ASP A 214 -13.83 -28.30 20.85
CA ASP A 214 -13.73 -29.67 20.34
C ASP A 214 -13.11 -29.73 18.93
N ALA A 215 -12.99 -30.94 18.37
CA ALA A 215 -12.43 -31.12 17.04
C ALA A 215 -13.23 -30.40 15.95
N SER A 216 -14.56 -30.35 16.10
CA SER A 216 -15.49 -29.70 15.18
C SER A 216 -15.34 -28.17 15.21
N PHE A 217 -15.14 -27.58 16.38
CA PHE A 217 -14.80 -26.17 16.54
C PHE A 217 -13.54 -25.81 15.74
N TRP A 218 -12.46 -26.57 15.92
CA TRP A 218 -11.20 -26.29 15.23
C TRP A 218 -11.29 -26.53 13.72
N GLU A 219 -12.14 -27.44 13.28
CA GLU A 219 -12.43 -27.63 11.86
C GLU A 219 -13.17 -26.42 11.27
N LEU A 220 -14.24 -25.97 11.92
CA LEU A 220 -14.97 -24.78 11.52
C LEU A 220 -14.05 -23.55 11.52
N PHE A 221 -13.28 -23.34 12.58
CA PHE A 221 -12.35 -22.21 12.70
C PHE A 221 -11.35 -22.16 11.54
N ARG A 222 -10.75 -23.31 11.16
CA ARG A 222 -9.84 -23.40 10.01
C ARG A 222 -10.56 -23.11 8.70
N GLN A 223 -11.77 -23.63 8.52
CA GLN A 223 -12.59 -23.38 7.34
C GLN A 223 -12.87 -21.88 7.18
N LEU A 224 -13.34 -21.22 8.22
CA LEU A 224 -13.64 -19.78 8.23
C LEU A 224 -12.39 -18.94 7.97
N THR A 225 -11.26 -19.30 8.59
CA THR A 225 -9.98 -18.61 8.38
C THR A 225 -9.56 -18.67 6.92
N ASN A 226 -9.63 -19.85 6.30
CA ASN A 226 -9.30 -20.03 4.89
C ASN A 226 -10.25 -19.25 3.97
N GLU A 227 -11.54 -19.22 4.28
CA GLU A 227 -12.52 -18.45 3.50
C GLU A 227 -12.27 -16.94 3.61
N ALA A 228 -11.99 -16.45 4.82
CA ALA A 228 -11.70 -15.04 5.06
C ALA A 228 -10.41 -14.58 4.35
N ASP A 229 -9.36 -15.42 4.36
CA ASP A 229 -8.10 -15.13 3.68
C ASP A 229 -8.26 -15.18 2.14
N ALA A 230 -8.98 -16.16 1.61
CA ALA A 230 -9.28 -16.25 0.19
C ALA A 230 -10.04 -15.01 -0.32
N ALA A 231 -11.02 -14.55 0.46
CA ALA A 231 -11.79 -13.35 0.15
C ALA A 231 -10.94 -12.07 0.20
N ASP A 232 -10.00 -11.94 1.15
CA ASP A 232 -9.08 -10.81 1.22
C ASP A 232 -8.15 -10.76 -0.01
N VAL A 233 -7.64 -11.92 -0.46
CA VAL A 233 -6.84 -12.02 -1.69
C VAL A 233 -7.64 -11.61 -2.92
N MET A 234 -8.89 -12.06 -3.05
CA MET A 234 -9.77 -11.69 -4.16
C MET A 234 -10.21 -10.22 -4.13
N SER A 235 -10.27 -9.61 -2.94
CA SER A 235 -10.67 -8.22 -2.77
C SER A 235 -9.56 -7.21 -3.05
N LYS A 236 -8.28 -7.62 -3.10
CA LYS A 236 -7.14 -6.74 -3.38
C LYS A 236 -6.89 -6.64 -4.90
N PRO A 237 -7.15 -5.48 -5.53
CA PRO A 237 -6.93 -5.33 -6.97
C PRO A 237 -5.43 -5.30 -7.29
N GLY A 238 -4.93 -6.31 -8.01
CA GLY A 238 -3.61 -6.25 -8.66
C GLY A 238 -2.55 -7.30 -8.28
N ARG A 239 -2.92 -8.43 -7.69
CA ARG A 239 -1.96 -9.51 -7.34
C ARG A 239 -2.23 -10.85 -8.06
N TYR A 240 -2.73 -10.79 -9.28
CA TYR A 240 -2.78 -11.97 -10.16
C TYR A 240 -1.50 -12.01 -11.00
N VAL A 241 -0.46 -12.68 -10.48
CA VAL A 241 0.67 -13.13 -11.30
C VAL A 241 0.49 -14.64 -11.46
N SER A 242 -0.01 -15.04 -12.63
CA SER A 242 -0.30 -16.41 -13.12
C SER A 242 -1.72 -16.98 -12.91
N GLU A 243 -2.12 -17.82 -13.88
CA GLU A 243 -3.44 -18.44 -14.08
C GLU A 243 -3.68 -19.68 -13.20
N GLN A 244 -2.70 -20.08 -12.38
CA GLN A 244 -2.81 -21.20 -11.46
C GLN A 244 -2.44 -20.75 -10.05
N ALA A 245 -3.36 -20.98 -9.11
CA ALA A 245 -3.16 -20.72 -7.69
C ALA A 245 -2.17 -21.73 -7.10
N THR A 246 -0.87 -21.49 -7.27
CA THR A 246 0.18 -22.30 -6.66
C THR A 246 0.57 -21.68 -5.32
N TYR A 247 0.15 -22.33 -4.23
CA TYR A 247 0.59 -22.04 -2.88
C TYR A 247 2.08 -22.41 -2.73
N THR A 248 2.94 -21.40 -2.64
CA THR A 248 4.30 -21.56 -2.11
C THR A 248 4.40 -20.76 -0.81
N PRO A 249 4.41 -21.42 0.37
CA PRO A 249 4.63 -20.72 1.61
C PRO A 249 6.06 -20.18 1.59
N GLN A 250 6.21 -18.86 1.59
CA GLN A 250 7.47 -18.25 1.96
C GLN A 250 7.61 -18.45 3.46
N ILE A 251 8.43 -19.44 3.82
CA ILE A 251 8.92 -19.60 5.18
C ILE A 251 9.94 -18.48 5.37
N ASP A 252 9.43 -17.28 5.63
CA ASP A 252 10.25 -16.24 6.23
C ASP A 252 10.61 -16.75 7.63
N GLU A 253 11.90 -16.96 7.87
CA GLU A 253 12.41 -17.32 9.20
C GLU A 253 11.98 -16.23 10.19
N ALA A 254 10.92 -16.53 10.93
CA ALA A 254 10.27 -15.62 11.85
C ALA A 254 11.18 -15.32 13.06
N THR A 255 11.60 -14.07 13.17
CA THR A 255 12.37 -13.54 14.30
C THR A 255 11.52 -12.82 15.35
N ASP A 256 10.25 -13.19 15.53
CA ASP A 256 9.39 -12.58 16.56
C ASP A 256 9.01 -13.60 17.64
N GLU A 257 9.54 -13.40 18.86
CA GLU A 257 9.25 -14.18 20.07
C GLU A 257 7.76 -14.21 20.41
N ASP A 258 7.03 -13.11 20.21
CA ASP A 258 5.61 -13.00 20.56
C ASP A 258 4.68 -13.93 19.77
N GLN A 259 4.99 -14.22 18.49
CA GLN A 259 4.22 -15.18 17.70
C GLN A 259 4.50 -16.63 18.12
N ARG A 260 5.72 -16.90 18.58
CA ARG A 260 6.08 -18.21 19.15
C ARG A 260 5.38 -18.40 20.48
N ASP A 261 5.29 -17.37 21.31
CA ASP A 261 4.65 -17.43 22.62
C ASP A 261 3.14 -17.59 22.50
N HIS A 262 2.47 -16.88 21.59
CA HIS A 262 1.05 -17.08 21.37
C HIS A 262 0.73 -18.50 20.85
N LYS A 263 1.54 -19.02 19.91
CA LYS A 263 1.37 -20.38 19.40
C LYS A 263 1.72 -21.44 20.45
N ARG A 264 2.69 -21.17 21.33
CA ARG A 264 3.06 -22.02 22.47
C ARG A 264 1.96 -22.03 23.52
N ASP A 265 1.37 -20.90 23.87
CA ASP A 265 0.26 -20.81 24.82
C ASP A 265 -0.98 -21.53 24.29
N LEU A 266 -1.29 -21.38 23.00
CA LEU A 266 -2.38 -22.10 22.34
C LEU A 266 -2.14 -23.63 22.37
N LEU A 267 -0.89 -24.06 22.19
CA LEU A 267 -0.48 -25.46 22.23
C LEU A 267 -0.39 -26.02 23.66
N LEU A 268 0.04 -25.22 24.64
CA LEU A 268 0.10 -25.60 26.05
C LEU A 268 -1.30 -25.73 26.64
N ALA A 269 -2.18 -24.76 26.38
CA ALA A 269 -3.58 -24.84 26.78
C ALA A 269 -4.28 -26.08 26.17
N ALA A 270 -3.93 -26.44 24.92
CA ALA A 270 -4.41 -27.67 24.29
C ALA A 270 -3.79 -28.95 24.89
N ALA A 271 -2.53 -28.91 25.34
CA ALA A 271 -1.82 -30.04 25.92
C ALA A 271 -2.23 -30.32 27.38
N GLU A 272 -2.42 -29.29 28.19
CA GLU A 272 -2.87 -29.42 29.58
C GLU A 272 -4.29 -30.00 29.66
N ARG A 273 -5.18 -29.61 28.73
CA ARG A 273 -6.53 -30.18 28.64
C ARG A 273 -6.52 -31.67 28.24
N ARG A 274 -5.58 -32.11 27.40
CA ARG A 274 -5.39 -33.54 27.08
C ARG A 274 -4.87 -34.36 28.26
N LYS A 275 -4.13 -33.73 29.17
CA LYS A 275 -3.60 -34.37 30.38
C LYS A 275 -4.69 -34.54 31.43
N ASN A 276 -5.58 -33.55 31.56
CA ASN A 276 -6.74 -33.62 32.46
C ASN A 276 -7.87 -34.53 31.94
N ALA A 277 -8.00 -34.73 30.63
CA ALA A 277 -8.96 -35.67 30.05
C ALA A 277 -8.54 -37.16 30.10
N LYS A 278 -7.33 -37.45 30.61
CA LYS A 278 -6.79 -38.81 30.75
C LYS A 278 -6.72 -39.30 32.21
N ASN A 279 -7.16 -38.49 33.17
CA ASN A 279 -7.33 -38.87 34.58
C ASN A 279 -8.81 -39.06 34.91
#